data_AF-A0A935PQZ9-F1
#
_entry.id   AF-A0A935PQZ9-F1
#
_cell.length_a   1.000
_cell.length_b   1.000
_cell.length_c   1.000
_cell.angle_alpha   90.00
_cell.angle_beta   90.00
_cell.angle_gamma   90.00
#
_symmetry.space_group_name_H-M   'P 1'
#
loop_
_entity.id
_entity.type
_entity.pdbx_description
1 polymer ?
#
loop_
_entity_poly.entity_id
_entity_poly.type
_entity_poly.pdbx_seq_one_letter_code
_entity_poly.pdbx_strand_id
1 'polypeptide(L)' 'MRVRSKKGRPDVPVARQVWLVAEVTGTVIRETWSAPNGTYAFDYIDHRYKYTVVAFDHTGNYRAVIADNLAAVIP' A
#
# COMPACT_ATOMS: atom_id res chain seq x y z
N MET A 1 -15.37 13.29 18.15
CA MET A 1 -14.69 13.46 16.85
C MET A 1 -15.38 12.57 15.82
N ARG A 2 -15.83 13.09 14.68
CA ARG A 2 -16.67 12.34 13.72
C ARG A 2 -15.90 12.17 12.41
N VAL A 3 -15.49 10.94 12.10
CA VAL A 3 -14.86 10.60 10.82
C VAL A 3 -15.98 10.37 9.79
N ARG A 4 -16.01 11.13 8.69
CA ARG A 4 -16.92 10.92 7.55
C ARG A 4 -16.11 10.35 6.38
N SER A 5 -16.74 9.62 5.46
CA SER A 5 -16.14 9.30 4.14
C SER A 5 -16.98 9.70 2.95
N LYS A 6 -16.31 10.45 2.07
CA LYS A 6 -16.46 10.45 0.60
C LYS A 6 -16.04 9.11 0.00
N LYS A 7 -16.78 8.52 -0.96
CA LYS A 7 -16.24 7.51 -1.90
C LYS A 7 -16.50 8.05 -3.31
N GLY A 8 -15.45 8.26 -4.09
CA GLY A 8 -15.51 8.70 -5.49
C GLY A 8 -14.90 7.65 -6.40
N ARG A 9 -15.28 7.62 -7.68
CA ARG A 9 -14.59 6.83 -8.72
C ARG A 9 -13.71 7.80 -9.53
N PRO A 10 -12.38 7.64 -9.58
CA PRO A 10 -11.58 8.34 -10.55
C PRO A 10 -11.88 7.77 -11.94
N ASP A 11 -12.16 8.64 -12.91
CA ASP A 11 -12.44 8.26 -14.30
C ASP A 11 -11.17 7.77 -15.04
N VAL A 12 -9.99 7.95 -14.45
CA VAL A 12 -8.69 7.57 -15.01
C VAL A 12 -7.91 6.72 -13.99
N PRO A 13 -7.21 5.64 -14.41
CA PRO A 13 -6.27 4.93 -13.55
C PRO A 13 -5.15 5.85 -13.06
N VAL A 14 -4.83 5.83 -11.77
CA VAL A 14 -3.91 6.78 -11.15
C VAL A 14 -2.97 6.06 -10.18
N ALA A 15 -1.67 6.38 -10.25
CA ALA A 15 -0.63 5.90 -9.34
C ALA A 15 -0.93 6.20 -7.86
N ARG A 16 -0.54 5.32 -6.95
CA ARG A 16 -0.80 5.42 -5.51
C ARG A 16 0.48 5.33 -4.71
N GLN A 17 0.55 6.09 -3.62
CA GLN A 17 1.65 5.97 -2.67
C GLN A 17 1.43 4.69 -1.87
N VAL A 18 2.43 3.84 -1.79
CA VAL A 18 2.35 2.51 -1.19
C VAL A 18 3.40 2.39 -0.10
N TRP A 19 2.98 2.08 1.11
CA TRP A 19 3.85 1.82 2.26
C TRP A 19 3.98 0.33 2.50
N LEU A 20 5.21 -0.12 2.79
CA LEU A 20 5.49 -1.46 3.29
C LEU A 20 5.73 -1.38 4.80
N VAL A 21 4.91 -2.08 5.57
CA VAL A 21 4.97 -2.17 7.02
C VAL A 21 5.52 -3.54 7.40
N ALA A 22 6.59 -3.57 8.19
CA ALA A 22 7.08 -4.81 8.79
C ALA A 22 6.19 -5.17 9.99
N GLU A 23 5.51 -6.31 9.94
CA GLU A 23 4.53 -6.67 10.99
C GLU A 23 5.21 -6.95 12.34
N VAL A 24 6.45 -7.42 12.32
CA VAL A 24 7.23 -7.72 13.53
C VAL A 24 7.51 -6.47 14.38
N THR A 25 7.67 -5.30 13.75
CA THR A 25 7.92 -4.03 14.45
C THR A 25 6.73 -3.06 14.40
N GLY A 26 5.77 -3.29 13.50
CA GLY A 26 4.68 -2.35 13.21
C GLY A 26 5.14 -1.06 12.54
N THR A 27 6.35 -1.02 11.96
CA THR A 27 6.94 0.20 11.39
C THR A 27 6.91 0.20 9.86
N VAL A 28 6.72 1.38 9.27
CA VAL A 28 6.95 1.59 7.83
C VAL A 28 8.44 1.48 7.54
N ILE A 29 8.83 0.54 6.66
CA ILE A 29 10.24 0.27 6.33
C ILE A 29 10.62 0.69 4.91
N ARG A 30 9.63 0.84 4.02
CA ARG A 30 9.77 1.29 2.64
C ARG A 30 8.52 2.02 2.15
N GLU A 31 8.72 2.85 1.15
CA GLU A 31 7.68 3.55 0.41
C GLU A 31 7.97 3.48 -1.09
N THR A 32 6.94 3.38 -1.91
CA THR A 32 7.03 3.48 -3.38
C THR A 32 5.75 4.08 -3.97
N TRP A 33 5.76 4.33 -5.27
CA TRP A 33 4.56 4.64 -6.05
C TRP A 33 4.16 3.43 -6.91
N SER A 34 2.87 3.11 -6.94
CA SER A 34 2.35 2.13 -7.89
C SER A 34 2.32 2.72 -9.30
N ALA A 35 2.36 1.86 -10.31
CA ALA A 35 1.95 2.24 -11.65
C ALA A 35 0.43 2.57 -11.68
N PRO A 36 -0.07 3.25 -12.73
CA PRO A 36 -1.49 3.58 -12.86
C PRO A 36 -2.43 2.37 -12.84
N ASN A 37 -1.94 1.20 -13.28
CA ASN A 37 -2.67 -0.08 -13.23
C ASN A 37 -2.65 -0.75 -11.84
N GLY A 38 -2.02 -0.14 -10.83
CA GLY A 38 -1.94 -0.64 -9.46
C GLY A 38 -0.77 -1.57 -9.17
N THR A 39 0.10 -1.90 -10.13
CA THR A 39 1.27 -2.76 -9.86
C THR A 39 2.36 -1.98 -9.12
N TYR A 40 3.02 -2.63 -8.16
CA TYR A 40 4.18 -2.11 -7.43
C TYR A 40 5.05 -3.29 -6.98
N ALA A 41 6.31 -3.01 -6.64
CA ALA A 41 7.23 -4.00 -6.12
C ALA A 41 8.11 -3.37 -5.02
N PHE A 42 8.56 -4.22 -4.10
CA PHE A 42 9.59 -3.90 -3.13
C PHE A 42 10.66 -4.99 -3.23
N ASP A 43 11.83 -4.62 -3.73
CA ASP A 43 12.94 -5.55 -3.90
C ASP A 43 13.79 -5.64 -2.63
N TYR A 44 14.53 -6.76 -2.51
CA TYR A 44 15.51 -7.00 -1.45
C TYR A 44 14.92 -6.91 -0.03
N ILE A 45 13.72 -7.46 0.17
CA ILE A 45 13.06 -7.58 1.48
C ILE A 45 13.37 -8.96 2.12
N ASP A 46 13.41 -9.02 3.44
CA ASP A 46 13.75 -10.25 4.17
C ASP A 46 12.54 -11.23 4.19
N HIS A 47 12.71 -12.39 3.57
CA HIS A 47 11.64 -13.37 3.37
C HIS A 47 11.17 -14.06 4.65
N ARG A 48 11.89 -13.87 5.77
CA ARG A 48 11.52 -14.46 7.06
C ARG A 48 10.38 -13.71 7.75
N TYR A 49 10.09 -12.48 7.34
CA TYR A 49 9.07 -11.65 7.97
C TYR A 49 7.78 -11.59 7.15
N LYS A 50 6.72 -11.20 7.85
CA LYS A 50 5.44 -10.83 7.27
C LYS A 50 5.32 -9.33 7.14
N TYR A 51 4.57 -8.93 6.11
CA TYR A 51 4.42 -7.55 5.73
C TYR A 51 2.96 -7.21 5.50
N THR A 52 2.62 -5.98 5.88
CA THR A 52 1.38 -5.33 5.52
C THR A 52 1.70 -4.21 4.54
N VAL A 53 0.92 -4.10 3.46
CA VAL A 53 0.99 -2.98 2.53
C VAL A 53 -0.19 -2.04 2.74
N VAL A 54 0.07 -0.73 2.73
CA VAL A 54 -0.97 0.31 2.76
C VAL A 54 -0.85 1.18 1.51
N ALA A 55 -1.89 1.19 0.68
CA ALA A 55 -1.96 2.03 -0.52
C ALA A 55 -2.85 3.25 -0.28
N PHE A 56 -2.30 4.45 -0.44
CA PHE A 56 -2.99 5.72 -0.24
C PHE A 56 -3.46 6.32 -1.56
N ASP A 57 -4.69 6.82 -1.56
CA ASP A 57 -5.20 7.65 -2.63
C ASP A 57 -4.78 9.10 -2.46
N HIS A 58 -3.76 9.53 -3.18
CA HIS A 58 -3.34 10.93 -3.19
C HIS A 58 -4.37 11.88 -3.81
N THR A 59 -5.35 11.37 -4.57
CA THR A 59 -6.44 12.16 -5.17
C THR A 59 -7.64 12.34 -4.23
N GLY A 60 -7.66 11.63 -3.09
CA GLY A 60 -8.73 11.73 -2.10
C GLY A 60 -10.07 11.11 -2.50
N ASN A 61 -10.13 10.35 -3.61
CA ASN A 61 -11.35 9.70 -4.07
C ASN A 61 -11.69 8.43 -3.25
N TYR A 62 -10.66 7.72 -2.80
CA TYR A 62 -10.78 6.52 -1.99
C TYR A 62 -10.05 6.65 -0.65
N ARG A 63 -10.48 5.83 0.31
CA ARG A 63 -9.69 5.58 1.51
C ARG A 63 -8.49 4.70 1.19
N ALA A 64 -7.53 4.67 2.11
CA ALA A 64 -6.42 3.73 2.02
C ALA A 64 -6.91 2.27 2.00
N VAL A 65 -6.21 1.43 1.24
CA VAL A 65 -6.44 -0.01 1.16
C VAL A 65 -5.28 -0.72 1.83
N ILE A 66 -5.57 -1.74 2.64
CA ILE A 66 -4.59 -2.52 3.39
C ILE A 66 -4.62 -3.96 2.87
N ALA A 67 -3.43 -4.53 2.65
CA ALA A 67 -3.24 -5.96 2.39
C ALA A 67 -2.20 -6.51 3.38
N ASP A 68 -2.61 -7.41 4.25
CA ASP A 68 -1.79 -7.95 5.35
C ASP A 68 -1.34 -9.40 5.13
N ASN A 69 -0.45 -9.87 6.02
CA ASN A 69 0.09 -11.23 6.03
C ASN A 69 0.83 -11.63 4.73
N LEU A 70 1.40 -10.63 4.04
CA LEU A 70 2.17 -10.85 2.82
C LEU A 70 3.52 -11.45 3.16
N ALA A 71 3.94 -12.45 2.38
CA ALA A 71 5.29 -12.99 2.41
C ALA A 71 6.06 -12.51 1.19
N ALA A 72 7.37 -12.29 1.33
CA ALA A 72 8.21 -12.00 0.19
C ALA A 72 8.29 -13.22 -0.74
N VAL A 73 8.03 -13.02 -2.03
CA VAL A 73 8.15 -14.05 -3.06
C VAL A 73 9.59 -14.05 -3.57
N ILE A 74 10.24 -15.21 -3.58
CA ILE A 74 11.54 -15.37 -4.24
C ILE A 74 11.27 -15.38 -5.75
N PRO A 75 11.92 -14.51 -6.55
CA PRO A 75 11.75 -14.48 -8.00
C PRO A 75 12.17 -15.79 -8.67
#